data_AF-A0A9E5Z1N0-F1
#
_entry.id   AF-A0A9E5Z1N0-F1
#
_cell.length_a   1.000
_cell.length_b   1.000
_cell.length_c   1.000
_cell.angle_alpha   90.00
_cell.angle_beta   90.00
_cell.angle_gamma   90.00
#
_symmetry.space_group_name_H-M   'P 1'
#
loop_
_entity.id
_entity.type
_entity.pdbx_description
1 polymer ?
#
loop_
_entity_poly.entity_id
_entity_poly.type
_entity_poly.pdbx_seq_one_letter_code
_entity_poly.pdbx_strand_id
1 'polypeptide(L)'
;MAITFSRPDPSSPAAVGSAQFNVARRGYDQGEVRDFLRMVSAELARLQERERFLESEMRAMQTRGLSDPGVLDEATVTTLLGEETARVLTVAREAAQQMRVRAAESAERLVREATSDVARLREEAEIEASRRRTDAVADSESEIELAKQQGREMVNEARAYREKMLSELAHRRELARQQIEELIRNRDRLMAAFERARLAANDVVGDLSEFDEAADELTQAIPDISRNTSGNTTSGTETASPNIVQFDREKFEDEIAPAPEQVIEQAIDIVTELIVETVELVPVESIEETVGLIPTATVDIQPDDGHRAKVVQLFGRTSRRLHPSTDTPVVSTSDIPVPIAPKEEKERKTSVDDLFAKLRLAGANSVASAVKQNVIAQKSVTPVKTPKPAKADPQIFAKRDEVLAPMIEVLAKKLKRVLADEENTMLNYLQSKKSQVALEKVLPSFDSQVQSFVEATSTDLIEVAMAGAQSLSKSLKADLRKKISNTTVMQVMSKKLADEIVSPLRERIQKCVVKSGGDSNEMSSLIRTVYREWKMQQVDKLVGDITRLAYSRGAYLVLDSGTKICWMVDPNGPPCADAEDNSLAGAIARDEKFPTGHEHPVIHSGCRCLVVPAPR
;
A
#
# COMPACT_ATOMS: atom_id res chain seq x y z
N MET A 1 -82.26 44.72 74.58
CA MET A 1 -81.09 44.15 73.86
C MET A 1 -79.90 45.04 74.16
N ALA A 2 -78.75 44.48 74.51
CA ALA A 2 -77.53 45.27 74.74
C ALA A 2 -76.82 45.48 73.40
N ILE A 3 -76.71 46.73 72.94
CA ILE A 3 -75.91 47.08 71.77
C ILE A 3 -74.47 47.24 72.27
N THR A 4 -73.66 46.19 72.15
CA THR A 4 -72.22 46.27 72.38
C THR A 4 -71.59 47.02 71.21
N PHE A 5 -71.48 48.34 71.33
CA PHE A 5 -70.71 49.15 70.39
C PHE A 5 -69.27 48.62 70.34
N SER A 6 -68.74 48.44 69.12
CA SER A 6 -67.34 48.09 68.94
C SER A 6 -66.49 49.18 69.57
N ARG A 7 -65.47 48.81 70.36
CA ARG A 7 -64.47 49.77 70.84
C ARG A 7 -63.87 50.46 69.60
N PRO A 8 -63.90 51.81 69.53
CA PRO A 8 -63.27 52.51 68.41
C PRO A 8 -61.76 52.29 68.42
N ASP A 9 -61.17 52.18 67.23
CA ASP A 9 -59.73 51.96 67.06
C ASP A 9 -58.95 53.26 67.35
N PRO A 10 -58.07 53.31 68.37
CA PRO A 10 -57.25 54.48 68.66
C PRO A 10 -56.22 54.79 67.57
N SER A 11 -55.93 53.83 66.67
CA SER A 11 -54.88 53.93 65.66
C SER A 11 -55.21 54.84 64.47
N SER A 12 -56.49 55.22 64.31
CA SER A 12 -56.98 55.99 63.16
C SER A 12 -57.61 57.32 63.59
N PRO A 13 -57.11 58.49 63.13
CA PRO A 13 -57.69 59.79 63.46
C PRO A 13 -59.17 59.92 63.11
N ALA A 14 -59.63 59.23 62.05
CA ALA A 14 -61.04 59.21 61.65
C ALA A 14 -61.90 58.35 62.61
N ALA A 15 -61.36 57.26 63.16
CA ALA A 15 -62.04 56.45 64.17
C ALA A 15 -62.11 57.17 65.52
N VAL A 16 -61.05 57.90 65.90
CA VAL A 16 -61.04 58.80 67.08
C VAL A 16 -62.09 59.91 66.94
N GLY A 17 -62.17 60.55 65.77
CA GLY A 17 -63.16 61.60 65.48
C GLY A 17 -64.62 61.12 65.36
N SER A 18 -64.86 59.82 65.19
CA SER A 18 -66.20 59.20 65.09
C SER A 18 -66.55 58.31 66.29
N ALA A 19 -65.72 58.30 67.34
CA ALA A 19 -65.92 57.52 68.54
C ALA A 19 -67.24 57.89 69.26
N GLN A 20 -68.05 56.87 69.56
CA GLN A 20 -69.29 57.00 70.33
C GLN A 20 -69.13 56.27 71.67
N PHE A 21 -69.69 56.85 72.72
CA PHE A 21 -69.61 56.35 74.10
C PHE A 21 -71.01 56.19 74.68
N ASN A 22 -71.14 55.29 75.65
CA ASN A 22 -72.41 55.03 76.33
C ASN A 22 -72.82 56.23 77.19
N VAL A 23 -74.13 56.48 77.29
CA VAL A 23 -74.69 57.63 78.03
C VAL A 23 -75.17 57.18 79.40
N ALA A 24 -74.48 57.65 80.44
CA ALA A 24 -74.89 57.53 81.83
C ALA A 24 -75.93 58.60 82.21
N ARG A 25 -76.49 58.50 83.43
CA ARG A 25 -77.57 59.36 83.97
C ARG A 25 -77.23 60.87 84.04
N ARG A 26 -76.03 61.30 83.63
CA ARG A 26 -75.58 62.70 83.66
C ARG A 26 -74.53 63.05 82.58
N GLY A 27 -74.61 62.42 81.40
CA GLY A 27 -73.68 62.60 80.27
C GLY A 27 -73.02 61.28 79.86
N TYR A 28 -72.01 61.31 78.99
CA TYR A 28 -71.24 60.12 78.62
C TYR A 28 -70.56 59.45 79.83
N ASP A 29 -70.33 58.15 79.76
CA ASP A 29 -69.60 57.41 80.80
C ASP A 29 -68.14 57.90 80.89
N GLN A 30 -67.79 58.45 82.05
CA GLN A 30 -66.44 58.96 82.32
C GLN A 30 -65.39 57.85 82.43
N GLY A 31 -65.77 56.60 82.68
CA GLY A 31 -64.86 55.45 82.62
C GLY A 31 -64.45 55.17 81.17
N GLU A 32 -65.45 54.89 80.32
CA GLU A 32 -65.25 54.54 78.91
C GLU A 32 -64.49 55.63 78.14
N VAL A 33 -64.84 56.91 78.35
CA VAL A 33 -64.13 58.04 77.73
C VAL A 33 -62.68 58.16 78.23
N ARG A 34 -62.42 57.97 79.53
CA ARG A 34 -61.04 58.04 80.07
C ARG A 34 -60.16 56.89 79.58
N ASP A 35 -60.72 55.69 79.47
CA ASP A 35 -59.98 54.54 78.97
C ASP A 35 -59.73 54.63 77.47
N PHE A 36 -60.66 55.21 76.69
CA PHE A 36 -60.39 55.54 75.29
C PHE A 36 -59.31 56.61 75.15
N LEU A 37 -59.37 57.71 75.91
CA LEU A 37 -58.33 58.75 75.89
C LEU A 37 -56.95 58.20 76.33
N ARG A 38 -56.90 57.24 77.26
CA ARG A 38 -55.66 56.51 77.60
C ARG A 38 -55.13 55.73 76.39
N MET A 39 -55.96 54.95 75.71
CA MET A 39 -55.56 54.19 74.52
C MET A 39 -55.06 55.11 73.39
N VAL A 40 -55.76 56.22 73.12
CA VAL A 40 -55.32 57.23 72.14
C VAL A 40 -54.00 57.89 72.57
N SER A 41 -53.80 58.19 73.86
CA SER A 41 -52.53 58.74 74.34
C SER A 41 -51.36 57.77 74.20
N ALA A 42 -51.60 56.46 74.32
CA ALA A 42 -50.59 55.42 74.15
C ALA A 42 -50.18 55.26 72.68
N GLU A 43 -51.14 55.22 71.75
CA GLU A 43 -50.83 55.19 70.31
C GLU A 43 -50.18 56.49 69.83
N LEU A 44 -50.58 57.66 70.35
CA LEU A 44 -49.88 58.93 70.07
C LEU A 44 -48.44 58.93 70.58
N ALA A 45 -48.17 58.40 71.78
CA ALA A 45 -46.81 58.27 72.30
C ALA A 45 -45.97 57.31 71.43
N ARG A 46 -46.52 56.15 71.06
CA ARG A 46 -45.90 55.16 70.16
C ARG A 46 -45.62 55.74 68.76
N LEU A 47 -46.54 56.56 68.23
CA LEU A 47 -46.35 57.26 66.96
C LEU A 47 -45.25 58.32 67.06
N GLN A 48 -45.18 59.10 68.15
CA GLN A 48 -44.08 60.05 68.39
C GLN A 48 -42.73 59.36 68.60
N GLU A 49 -42.69 58.20 69.26
CA GLU A 49 -41.47 57.40 69.37
C GLU A 49 -41.03 56.85 68.01
N ARG A 50 -41.98 56.38 67.18
CA ARG A 50 -41.69 55.93 65.82
C ARG A 50 -41.30 57.07 64.89
N GLU A 51 -41.89 58.25 65.04
CA GLU A 51 -41.52 59.47 64.33
C GLU A 51 -40.10 59.91 64.72
N ARG A 52 -39.77 59.97 66.01
CA ARG A 52 -38.40 60.22 66.50
C ARG A 52 -37.40 59.16 66.03
N PHE A 53 -37.80 57.88 65.99
CA PHE A 53 -36.97 56.82 65.44
C PHE A 53 -36.70 57.04 63.95
N LEU A 54 -37.74 57.27 63.15
CA LEU A 54 -37.62 57.54 61.71
C LEU A 54 -36.90 58.86 61.41
N GLU A 55 -37.06 59.90 62.25
CA GLU A 55 -36.24 61.10 62.19
C GLU A 55 -34.78 60.80 62.53
N SER A 56 -34.50 59.95 63.52
CA SER A 56 -33.13 59.57 63.89
C SER A 56 -32.48 58.70 62.80
N GLU A 57 -33.24 57.83 62.15
CA GLU A 57 -32.81 57.04 61.00
C GLU A 57 -32.65 57.92 59.76
N MET A 58 -33.55 58.88 59.51
CA MET A 58 -33.36 59.90 58.47
C MET A 58 -32.16 60.78 58.73
N ARG A 59 -31.91 61.24 59.97
CA ARG A 59 -30.70 61.99 60.34
C ARG A 59 -29.44 61.12 60.24
N ALA A 60 -29.52 59.83 60.55
CA ALA A 60 -28.41 58.89 60.36
C ALA A 60 -28.12 58.64 58.86
N MET A 61 -29.15 58.40 58.05
CA MET A 61 -29.03 58.30 56.58
C MET A 61 -28.55 59.61 55.97
N GLN A 62 -29.00 60.76 56.48
CA GLN A 62 -28.52 62.08 56.06
C GLN A 62 -27.08 62.32 56.48
N THR A 63 -26.63 61.96 57.70
CA THR A 63 -25.19 62.05 58.06
C THR A 63 -24.32 61.01 57.37
N ARG A 64 -24.91 59.94 56.83
CA ARG A 64 -24.23 58.89 56.04
C ARG A 64 -24.24 59.17 54.53
N GLY A 65 -25.15 60.02 54.05
CA GLY A 65 -25.27 60.48 52.66
C GLY A 65 -24.72 61.89 52.43
N LEU A 66 -24.80 62.77 53.42
CA LEU A 66 -24.06 64.04 53.51
C LEU A 66 -22.69 63.77 54.16
N SER A 67 -21.83 63.09 53.39
CA SER A 67 -20.56 63.78 53.13
C SER A 67 -20.92 65.06 52.38
N ASP A 68 -20.41 66.20 52.86
CA ASP A 68 -20.92 67.54 52.51
C ASP A 68 -21.22 67.71 50.99
N PRO A 69 -22.38 68.25 50.56
CA PRO A 69 -22.77 68.35 49.14
C PRO A 69 -21.88 69.16 48.19
N GLY A 70 -20.66 69.53 48.61
CA GLY A 70 -19.58 70.04 47.78
C GLY A 70 -18.19 69.44 48.07
N VAL A 71 -18.07 68.44 48.95
CA VAL A 71 -16.78 67.90 49.44
C VAL A 71 -16.76 66.36 49.50
N LEU A 72 -17.21 65.70 48.42
CA LEU A 72 -16.55 64.47 47.97
C LEU A 72 -15.40 64.90 47.07
N ASP A 73 -14.24 65.17 47.66
CA ASP A 73 -13.02 65.51 46.92
C ASP A 73 -12.68 64.38 45.93
N GLU A 74 -12.31 64.75 44.70
CA GLU A 74 -12.01 63.82 43.61
C GLU A 74 -10.89 62.83 44.01
N ALA A 75 -9.95 63.28 44.85
CA ALA A 75 -8.94 62.41 45.47
C ALA A 75 -9.57 61.30 46.35
N THR A 76 -10.60 61.59 47.14
CA THR A 76 -11.23 60.58 48.01
C THR A 76 -12.01 59.55 47.20
N VAL A 77 -12.77 59.97 46.19
CA VAL A 77 -13.51 59.05 45.31
C VAL A 77 -12.55 58.17 44.49
N THR A 78 -11.46 58.74 43.97
CA THR A 78 -10.43 57.97 43.23
C THR A 78 -9.64 57.01 44.12
N THR A 79 -9.37 57.33 45.39
CA THR A 79 -8.75 56.36 46.32
C THR A 79 -9.65 55.15 46.61
N LEU A 80 -10.95 55.36 46.87
CA LEU A 80 -11.88 54.26 47.14
C LEU A 80 -12.10 53.37 45.90
N LEU A 81 -12.17 53.96 44.70
CA LEU A 81 -12.16 53.22 43.43
C LEU A 81 -10.83 52.48 43.21
N GLY A 82 -9.70 53.09 43.59
CA GLY A 82 -8.38 52.47 43.54
C GLY A 82 -8.26 51.24 44.46
N GLU A 83 -8.77 51.33 45.68
CA GLU A 83 -8.83 50.18 46.59
C GLU A 83 -9.72 49.05 46.07
N GLU A 84 -10.95 49.36 45.64
CA GLU A 84 -11.89 48.31 45.23
C GLU A 84 -11.46 47.66 43.90
N THR A 85 -10.90 48.43 42.96
CA THR A 85 -10.29 47.86 41.76
C THR A 85 -9.05 47.03 42.09
N ALA A 86 -8.23 47.42 43.07
CA ALA A 86 -7.12 46.60 43.55
C ALA A 86 -7.61 45.27 44.16
N ARG A 87 -8.67 45.30 45.00
CA ARG A 87 -9.29 44.09 45.55
C ARG A 87 -9.81 43.17 44.44
N VAL A 88 -10.59 43.70 43.49
CA VAL A 88 -11.08 42.93 42.33
C VAL A 88 -9.92 42.34 41.52
N LEU A 89 -8.84 43.09 41.29
CA LEU A 89 -7.63 42.58 40.62
C LEU A 89 -6.92 41.48 41.41
N THR A 90 -6.88 41.54 42.76
CA THR A 90 -6.32 40.44 43.57
C THR A 90 -7.16 39.17 43.47
N VAL A 91 -8.49 39.26 43.61
CA VAL A 91 -9.41 38.12 43.49
C VAL A 91 -9.36 37.52 42.07
N ALA A 92 -9.30 38.37 41.03
CA ALA A 92 -9.17 37.91 39.65
C ALA A 92 -7.82 37.19 39.40
N ARG A 93 -6.72 37.67 39.99
CA ARG A 93 -5.40 37.01 39.92
C ARG A 93 -5.40 35.68 40.66
N GLU A 94 -6.01 35.60 41.84
CA GLU A 94 -6.11 34.36 42.60
C GLU A 94 -6.96 33.33 41.86
N ALA A 95 -8.15 33.72 41.36
CA ALA A 95 -9.00 32.87 40.55
C ALA A 95 -8.29 32.37 39.27
N ALA A 96 -7.54 33.25 38.59
CA ALA A 96 -6.71 32.86 37.45
C ALA A 96 -5.60 31.86 37.82
N GLN A 97 -4.99 32.00 39.00
CA GLN A 97 -3.99 31.05 39.48
C GLN A 97 -4.61 29.70 39.87
N GLN A 98 -5.77 29.69 40.54
CA GLN A 98 -6.52 28.46 40.82
C GLN A 98 -6.96 27.75 39.52
N MET A 99 -7.38 28.48 38.49
CA MET A 99 -7.70 27.90 37.18
C MET A 99 -6.46 27.28 36.51
N ARG A 100 -5.29 27.91 36.59
CA ARG A 100 -4.03 27.33 36.07
C ARG A 100 -3.64 26.03 36.79
N VAL A 101 -3.76 25.99 38.12
CA VAL A 101 -3.45 24.78 38.90
C VAL A 101 -4.38 23.63 38.50
N ARG A 102 -5.70 23.83 38.50
CA ARG A 102 -6.67 22.81 38.08
C ARG A 102 -6.46 22.35 36.63
N ALA A 103 -6.07 23.27 35.73
CA ALA A 103 -5.75 22.93 34.34
C ALA A 103 -4.47 22.09 34.23
N ALA A 104 -3.43 22.39 35.02
CA ALA A 104 -2.20 21.62 35.08
C ALA A 104 -2.43 20.22 35.65
N GLU A 105 -3.16 20.10 36.77
CA GLU A 105 -3.57 18.81 37.36
C GLU A 105 -4.38 17.95 36.38
N SER A 106 -5.31 18.58 35.66
CA SER A 106 -6.12 17.90 34.63
C SER A 106 -5.26 17.44 33.44
N ALA A 107 -4.31 18.26 33.00
CA ALA A 107 -3.39 17.90 31.92
C ALA A 107 -2.44 16.77 32.34
N GLU A 108 -1.88 16.81 33.55
CA GLU A 108 -1.02 15.74 34.07
C GLU A 108 -1.78 14.43 34.22
N ARG A 109 -3.05 14.48 34.66
CA ARG A 109 -3.93 13.30 34.71
C ARG A 109 -4.15 12.72 33.31
N LEU A 110 -4.53 13.53 32.33
CA LEU A 110 -4.76 13.09 30.95
C LEU A 110 -3.49 12.52 30.30
N VAL A 111 -2.31 13.10 30.57
CA VAL A 111 -1.03 12.57 30.10
C VAL A 111 -0.71 11.22 30.76
N ARG A 112 -0.94 11.08 32.07
CA ARG A 112 -0.70 9.82 32.80
C ARG A 112 -1.67 8.71 32.34
N GLU A 113 -2.92 9.04 32.08
CA GLU A 113 -3.94 8.14 31.52
C GLU A 113 -3.56 7.70 30.10
N ALA A 114 -3.27 8.65 29.20
CA ALA A 114 -2.84 8.35 27.83
C ALA A 114 -1.53 7.54 27.76
N THR A 115 -0.56 7.78 28.65
CA THR A 115 0.67 6.97 28.72
C THR A 115 0.41 5.55 29.23
N SER A 116 -0.58 5.36 30.10
CA SER A 116 -1.02 4.03 30.55
C SER A 116 -1.74 3.25 29.44
N ASP A 117 -2.63 3.89 28.67
CA ASP A 117 -3.29 3.24 27.53
C ASP A 117 -2.30 2.92 26.41
N VAL A 118 -1.34 3.81 26.11
CA VAL A 118 -0.26 3.54 25.15
C VAL A 118 0.67 2.41 25.61
N ALA A 119 0.86 2.22 26.93
CA ALA A 119 1.59 1.06 27.45
C ALA A 119 0.80 -0.24 27.23
N ARG A 120 -0.48 -0.27 27.61
CA ARG A 120 -1.35 -1.46 27.42
C ARG A 120 -1.47 -1.84 25.94
N LEU A 121 -1.69 -0.88 25.05
CA LEU A 121 -1.78 -1.11 23.60
C LEU A 121 -0.47 -1.66 23.00
N ARG A 122 0.69 -1.33 23.58
CA ARG A 122 1.98 -1.92 23.17
C ARG A 122 2.13 -3.36 23.63
N GLU A 123 1.75 -3.66 24.87
CA GLU A 123 1.76 -5.02 25.42
C GLU A 123 0.79 -5.94 24.65
N GLU A 124 -0.44 -5.48 24.39
CA GLU A 124 -1.43 -6.16 23.56
C GLU A 124 -0.89 -6.43 22.14
N ALA A 125 -0.27 -5.43 21.50
CA ALA A 125 0.33 -5.57 20.17
C ALA A 125 1.58 -6.48 20.15
N GLU A 126 2.39 -6.50 21.21
CA GLU A 126 3.55 -7.38 21.33
C GLU A 126 3.14 -8.84 21.54
N ILE A 127 2.10 -9.09 22.33
CA ILE A 127 1.48 -10.41 22.50
C ILE A 127 0.85 -10.91 21.19
N GLU A 128 0.16 -10.03 20.44
CA GLU A 128 -0.38 -10.44 19.13
C GLU A 128 0.74 -10.68 18.11
N ALA A 129 1.77 -9.84 18.11
CA ALA A 129 2.96 -10.03 17.27
C ALA A 129 3.80 -11.25 17.68
N SER A 130 3.76 -11.71 18.94
CA SER A 130 4.39 -12.97 19.33
C SER A 130 3.58 -14.17 18.82
N ARG A 131 2.24 -14.14 18.95
CA ARG A 131 1.34 -15.19 18.41
C ARG A 131 1.49 -15.34 16.90
N ARG A 132 1.33 -14.25 16.14
CA ARG A 132 1.51 -14.27 14.67
C ARG A 132 2.90 -14.76 14.23
N ARG A 133 3.93 -14.65 15.09
CA ARG A 133 5.26 -15.25 14.85
C ARG A 133 5.30 -16.74 15.19
N THR A 134 4.71 -17.20 16.29
CA THR A 134 4.65 -18.64 16.62
C THR A 134 3.81 -19.41 15.60
N ASP A 135 2.69 -18.83 15.18
CA ASP A 135 1.75 -19.45 14.24
C ASP A 135 2.43 -19.61 12.86
N ALA A 136 3.05 -18.54 12.34
CA ALA A 136 3.79 -18.59 11.07
C ALA A 136 5.03 -19.51 11.11
N VAL A 137 5.68 -19.68 12.28
CA VAL A 137 6.76 -20.66 12.44
C VAL A 137 6.18 -22.08 12.36
N ALA A 138 5.13 -22.39 13.11
CA ALA A 138 4.49 -23.71 13.11
C ALA A 138 3.95 -24.10 11.73
N ASP A 139 3.33 -23.16 11.01
CA ASP A 139 2.90 -23.35 9.62
C ASP A 139 4.10 -23.72 8.74
N SER A 140 5.20 -22.96 8.80
CA SER A 140 6.41 -23.21 8.02
C SER A 140 7.11 -24.52 8.37
N GLU A 141 7.09 -24.93 9.65
CA GLU A 141 7.60 -26.22 10.09
C GLU A 141 6.76 -27.36 9.50
N SER A 142 5.43 -27.22 9.47
CA SER A 142 4.54 -28.21 8.86
C SER A 142 4.74 -28.35 7.34
N GLU A 143 4.94 -27.25 6.61
CA GLU A 143 5.27 -27.28 5.18
C GLU A 143 6.62 -27.98 4.94
N ILE A 144 7.61 -27.70 5.79
CA ILE A 144 8.93 -28.34 5.74
C ILE A 144 8.83 -29.85 6.06
N GLU A 145 7.97 -30.27 6.99
CA GLU A 145 7.74 -31.70 7.28
C GLU A 145 7.03 -32.43 6.14
N LEU A 146 6.02 -31.81 5.51
CA LEU A 146 5.36 -32.33 4.32
C LEU A 146 6.34 -32.46 3.14
N ALA A 147 7.17 -31.44 2.89
CA ALA A 147 8.21 -31.51 1.85
C ALA A 147 9.26 -32.60 2.14
N LYS A 148 9.68 -32.76 3.42
CA LYS A 148 10.55 -33.86 3.85
C LYS A 148 9.87 -35.23 3.67
N GLN A 149 8.56 -35.34 3.84
CA GLN A 149 7.82 -36.59 3.58
C GLN A 149 7.78 -36.91 2.09
N GLN A 150 7.37 -35.96 1.24
CA GLN A 150 7.35 -36.14 -0.22
C GLN A 150 8.73 -36.51 -0.76
N GLY A 151 9.81 -35.88 -0.26
CA GLY A 151 11.18 -36.24 -0.62
C GLY A 151 11.57 -37.68 -0.23
N ARG A 152 11.10 -38.19 0.92
CA ARG A 152 11.29 -39.60 1.31
C ARG A 152 10.50 -40.55 0.41
N GLU A 153 9.26 -40.20 0.07
CA GLU A 153 8.38 -40.98 -0.80
C GLU A 153 8.97 -41.09 -2.21
N MET A 154 9.36 -39.97 -2.83
CA MET A 154 10.05 -39.93 -4.12
C MET A 154 11.34 -40.76 -4.14
N VAL A 155 12.15 -40.72 -3.07
CA VAL A 155 13.37 -41.53 -2.97
C VAL A 155 13.05 -43.03 -2.87
N ASN A 156 11.98 -43.40 -2.18
CA ASN A 156 11.53 -44.79 -2.10
C ASN A 156 10.96 -45.29 -3.45
N GLU A 157 10.20 -44.46 -4.16
CA GLU A 157 9.70 -44.76 -5.51
C GLU A 157 10.86 -44.92 -6.50
N ALA A 158 11.84 -44.01 -6.49
CA ALA A 158 13.02 -44.09 -7.34
C ALA A 158 13.87 -45.34 -7.04
N ARG A 159 13.98 -45.76 -5.77
CA ARG A 159 14.61 -47.02 -5.37
C ARG A 159 13.83 -48.23 -5.91
N ALA A 160 12.52 -48.27 -5.74
CA ALA A 160 11.67 -49.35 -6.24
C ALA A 160 11.65 -49.43 -7.78
N TYR A 161 11.73 -48.29 -8.47
CA TYR A 161 11.88 -48.25 -9.93
C TYR A 161 13.25 -48.78 -10.36
N ARG A 162 14.34 -48.36 -9.70
CA ARG A 162 15.69 -48.88 -9.94
C ARG A 162 15.76 -50.40 -9.71
N GLU A 163 15.13 -50.91 -8.65
CA GLU A 163 15.08 -52.34 -8.36
C GLU A 163 14.36 -53.13 -9.46
N LYS A 164 13.19 -52.65 -9.92
CA LYS A 164 12.48 -53.21 -11.08
C LYS A 164 13.31 -53.19 -12.36
N MET A 165 13.99 -52.08 -12.65
CA MET A 165 14.86 -51.97 -13.83
C MET A 165 16.06 -52.91 -13.75
N LEU A 166 16.64 -53.12 -12.56
CA LEU A 166 17.73 -54.07 -12.37
C LEU A 166 17.26 -55.53 -12.49
N SER A 167 16.07 -55.88 -12.01
CA SER A 167 15.51 -57.23 -12.18
C SER A 167 15.14 -57.53 -13.64
N GLU A 168 14.59 -56.56 -14.36
CA GLU A 168 14.32 -56.66 -15.80
C GLU A 168 15.60 -56.81 -16.63
N LEU A 169 16.65 -56.02 -16.33
CA LEU A 169 17.96 -56.16 -16.98
C LEU A 169 18.63 -57.50 -16.65
N ALA A 170 18.48 -58.01 -15.42
CA ALA A 170 18.94 -59.34 -15.06
C ALA A 170 18.19 -60.45 -15.82
N HIS A 171 16.87 -60.32 -15.97
CA HIS A 171 16.05 -61.26 -16.75
C HIS A 171 16.44 -61.27 -18.24
N ARG A 172 16.59 -60.09 -18.86
CA ARG A 172 17.07 -59.97 -20.25
C ARG A 172 18.46 -60.54 -20.46
N ARG A 173 19.38 -60.33 -19.50
CA ARG A 173 20.73 -60.92 -19.52
C ARG A 173 20.68 -62.44 -19.49
N GLU A 174 19.75 -63.02 -18.72
CA GLU A 174 19.61 -64.48 -18.63
C GLU A 174 18.97 -65.08 -19.88
N LEU A 175 17.96 -64.41 -20.46
CA LEU A 175 17.37 -64.80 -21.74
C LEU A 175 18.43 -64.76 -22.87
N ALA A 176 19.26 -63.71 -22.91
CA ALA A 176 20.36 -63.60 -23.87
C ALA A 176 21.43 -64.70 -23.67
N ARG A 177 21.73 -65.12 -22.43
CA ARG A 177 22.60 -66.27 -22.16
C ARG A 177 22.02 -67.57 -22.72
N GLN A 178 20.72 -67.81 -22.51
CA GLN A 178 20.04 -69.01 -23.02
C GLN A 178 20.06 -69.06 -24.55
N GLN A 179 19.86 -67.92 -25.22
CA GLN A 179 20.04 -67.80 -26.68
C GLN A 179 21.47 -68.10 -27.13
N ILE A 180 22.49 -67.61 -26.41
CA ILE A 180 23.90 -67.90 -26.70
C ILE A 180 24.20 -69.40 -26.52
N GLU A 181 23.69 -70.04 -25.46
CA GLU A 181 23.82 -71.49 -25.28
C GLU A 181 23.13 -72.29 -26.39
N GLU A 182 21.94 -71.89 -26.83
CA GLU A 182 21.26 -72.52 -27.95
C GLU A 182 22.05 -72.38 -29.26
N LEU A 183 22.59 -71.18 -29.54
CA LEU A 183 23.46 -70.94 -30.69
C LEU A 183 24.74 -71.80 -30.63
N ILE A 184 25.35 -71.98 -29.45
CA ILE A 184 26.50 -72.88 -29.27
C ILE A 184 26.09 -74.34 -29.55
N ARG A 185 24.98 -74.82 -28.98
CA ARG A 185 24.47 -76.19 -29.24
C ARG A 185 24.15 -76.40 -30.72
N ASN A 186 23.63 -75.40 -31.41
CA ASN A 186 23.35 -75.45 -32.85
C ASN A 186 24.61 -75.37 -33.71
N ARG A 187 25.62 -74.56 -33.33
CA ARG A 187 26.97 -74.59 -33.94
C ARG A 187 27.59 -75.98 -33.82
N ASP A 188 27.52 -76.59 -32.64
CA ASP A 188 28.18 -77.88 -32.38
C ASP A 188 27.48 -79.03 -33.12
N ARG A 189 26.15 -78.97 -33.25
CA ARG A 189 25.37 -79.85 -34.15
C ARG A 189 25.79 -79.70 -35.62
N LEU A 190 26.01 -78.47 -36.10
CA LEU A 190 26.47 -78.20 -37.47
C LEU A 190 27.91 -78.67 -37.68
N MET A 191 28.82 -78.41 -36.75
CA MET A 191 30.21 -78.93 -36.79
C MET A 191 30.22 -80.46 -36.89
N ALA A 192 29.50 -81.14 -36.01
CA ALA A 192 29.38 -82.60 -36.03
C ALA A 192 28.68 -83.13 -37.31
N ALA A 193 27.92 -82.30 -38.04
CA ALA A 193 27.34 -82.66 -39.34
C ALA A 193 28.35 -82.46 -40.48
N PHE A 194 29.12 -81.37 -40.47
CA PHE A 194 30.22 -81.14 -41.42
C PHE A 194 31.35 -82.17 -41.25
N GLU A 195 31.66 -82.60 -40.03
CA GLU A 195 32.64 -83.66 -39.78
C GLU A 195 32.18 -85.01 -40.36
N ARG A 196 30.91 -85.39 -40.16
CA ARG A 196 30.32 -86.59 -40.78
C ARG A 196 30.27 -86.50 -42.31
N ALA A 197 29.91 -85.33 -42.86
CA ALA A 197 29.93 -85.11 -44.30
C ALA A 197 31.34 -85.16 -44.89
N ARG A 198 32.35 -84.66 -44.15
CA ARG A 198 33.76 -84.75 -44.52
C ARG A 198 34.30 -86.17 -44.48
N LEU A 199 33.91 -86.96 -43.48
CA LEU A 199 34.25 -88.39 -43.43
C LEU A 199 33.64 -89.11 -44.63
N ALA A 200 32.31 -89.01 -44.84
CA ALA A 200 31.66 -89.62 -45.99
C ALA A 200 32.21 -89.16 -47.36
N ALA A 201 32.66 -87.90 -47.47
CA ALA A 201 33.33 -87.40 -48.68
C ALA A 201 34.75 -87.95 -48.85
N ASN A 202 35.51 -88.12 -47.76
CA ASN A 202 36.80 -88.82 -47.78
C ASN A 202 36.61 -90.30 -48.14
N ASP A 203 35.60 -90.96 -47.61
CA ASP A 203 35.28 -92.37 -47.87
C ASP A 203 34.96 -92.55 -49.37
N VAL A 204 34.11 -91.71 -49.95
CA VAL A 204 33.80 -91.72 -51.40
C VAL A 204 35.02 -91.39 -52.28
N VAL A 205 35.94 -90.55 -51.81
CA VAL A 205 37.22 -90.31 -52.52
C VAL A 205 38.15 -91.53 -52.42
N GLY A 206 38.11 -92.26 -51.29
CA GLY A 206 38.76 -93.56 -51.13
C GLY A 206 38.22 -94.60 -52.11
N ASP A 207 36.90 -94.81 -52.10
CA ASP A 207 36.19 -95.68 -53.05
C ASP A 207 36.57 -95.35 -54.50
N LEU A 208 36.58 -94.06 -54.87
CA LEU A 208 36.96 -93.61 -56.21
C LEU A 208 38.43 -93.89 -56.54
N SER A 209 39.36 -93.76 -55.59
CA SER A 209 40.75 -94.16 -55.81
C SER A 209 40.94 -95.68 -55.95
N GLU A 210 40.17 -96.49 -55.22
CA GLU A 210 40.15 -97.95 -55.42
C GLU A 210 39.55 -98.34 -56.78
N PHE A 211 38.54 -97.58 -57.25
CA PHE A 211 38.00 -97.72 -58.62
C PHE A 211 38.98 -97.29 -59.72
N ASP A 212 39.74 -96.21 -59.52
CA ASP A 212 40.76 -95.76 -60.48
C ASP A 212 41.94 -96.76 -60.54
N GLU A 213 42.41 -97.28 -59.40
CA GLU A 213 43.43 -98.35 -59.37
C GLU A 213 42.95 -99.62 -60.10
N ALA A 214 41.69 -100.04 -59.88
CA ALA A 214 41.08 -101.16 -60.60
C ALA A 214 40.84 -100.87 -62.10
N ALA A 215 40.62 -99.61 -62.48
CA ALA A 215 40.49 -99.19 -63.88
C ALA A 215 41.84 -99.16 -64.59
N ASP A 216 42.93 -98.80 -63.92
CA ASP A 216 44.29 -98.90 -64.44
C ASP A 216 44.73 -100.37 -64.63
N GLU A 217 44.38 -101.27 -63.70
CA GLU A 217 44.57 -102.72 -63.91
C GLU A 217 43.82 -103.23 -65.15
N LEU A 218 42.56 -102.81 -65.34
CA LEU A 218 41.77 -103.15 -66.53
C LEU A 218 42.35 -102.55 -67.81
N THR A 219 42.91 -101.35 -67.73
CA THR A 219 43.52 -100.64 -68.87
C THR A 219 44.85 -101.28 -69.30
N GLN A 220 45.64 -101.82 -68.36
CA GLN A 220 46.82 -102.65 -68.68
C GLN A 220 46.48 -103.98 -69.39
N ALA A 221 45.22 -104.43 -69.37
CA ALA A 221 44.80 -105.69 -69.98
C ALA A 221 44.41 -105.60 -71.47
N ILE A 222 44.41 -104.41 -72.09
CA ILE A 222 43.91 -104.18 -73.46
C ILE A 222 44.99 -103.54 -74.35
N PRO A 223 45.33 -104.13 -75.52
CA PRO A 223 46.33 -103.55 -76.42
C PRO A 223 45.77 -102.44 -77.33
N ASP A 224 46.60 -101.41 -77.55
CA ASP A 224 46.30 -100.23 -78.37
C ASP A 224 45.90 -100.53 -79.84
N ILE A 225 44.90 -99.81 -80.34
CA ILE A 225 44.67 -99.61 -81.78
C ILE A 225 44.50 -98.11 -82.06
N SER A 226 45.61 -97.47 -82.43
CA SER A 226 45.68 -96.04 -82.77
C SER A 226 44.88 -95.68 -84.03
N ARG A 227 44.22 -94.50 -84.02
CA ARG A 227 43.99 -93.70 -85.23
C ARG A 227 43.75 -92.21 -84.98
N ASN A 228 44.43 -91.39 -85.78
CA ASN A 228 44.31 -89.93 -85.81
C ASN A 228 43.04 -89.50 -86.59
N THR A 229 42.53 -88.28 -86.37
CA THR A 229 42.46 -87.18 -87.37
C THR A 229 41.67 -85.95 -86.87
N SER A 230 42.19 -84.76 -87.21
CA SER A 230 41.66 -83.39 -87.03
C SER A 230 40.21 -83.13 -87.52
N GLY A 231 39.48 -82.18 -86.90
CA GLY A 231 38.41 -81.45 -87.62
C GLY A 231 37.42 -80.55 -86.84
N ASN A 232 37.74 -79.25 -86.72
CA ASN A 232 36.82 -78.08 -86.81
C ASN A 232 35.64 -77.81 -85.80
N THR A 233 35.62 -76.58 -85.24
CA THR A 233 34.50 -75.57 -85.17
C THR A 233 33.04 -76.00 -84.84
N THR A 234 32.21 -75.27 -84.06
CA THR A 234 32.17 -73.81 -83.77
C THR A 234 31.24 -73.45 -82.57
N SER A 235 31.53 -72.34 -81.88
CA SER A 235 30.63 -71.35 -81.24
C SER A 235 29.36 -71.75 -80.44
N GLY A 236 29.23 -71.16 -79.23
CA GLY A 236 27.98 -70.99 -78.47
C GLY A 236 27.81 -71.96 -77.30
N THR A 237 27.22 -71.62 -76.15
CA THR A 237 26.73 -70.29 -75.67
C THR A 237 26.79 -70.26 -74.13
N GLU A 238 26.62 -69.10 -73.52
CA GLU A 238 26.63 -68.89 -72.06
C GLU A 238 25.63 -69.76 -71.30
N THR A 239 26.08 -70.37 -70.19
CA THR A 239 25.20 -70.69 -69.04
C THR A 239 25.99 -70.46 -67.74
N ALA A 240 25.47 -69.60 -66.86
CA ALA A 240 26.09 -69.32 -65.57
C ALA A 240 25.67 -70.36 -64.53
N SER A 241 26.61 -70.83 -63.70
CA SER A 241 26.33 -71.74 -62.58
C SER A 241 25.56 -71.02 -61.46
N PRO A 242 24.34 -71.44 -61.09
CA PRO A 242 23.51 -70.70 -60.15
C PRO A 242 23.83 -71.08 -58.69
N ASN A 243 24.65 -70.29 -58.00
CA ASN A 243 24.69 -70.27 -56.53
C ASN A 243 25.38 -69.01 -55.95
N ILE A 244 24.79 -67.84 -56.20
CA ILE A 244 24.98 -66.65 -55.36
C ILE A 244 23.59 -66.19 -54.92
N VAL A 245 23.28 -66.37 -53.64
CA VAL A 245 22.07 -65.78 -53.04
C VAL A 245 22.40 -64.32 -52.73
N GLN A 246 21.94 -63.41 -53.58
CA GLN A 246 21.99 -61.97 -53.27
C GLN A 246 21.08 -61.67 -52.08
N PHE A 247 21.59 -60.89 -51.13
CA PHE A 247 20.89 -60.55 -49.90
C PHE A 247 20.14 -59.22 -50.10
N ASP A 248 18.96 -59.30 -50.73
CA ASP A 248 18.12 -58.14 -51.04
C ASP A 248 17.66 -57.43 -49.75
N ARG A 249 18.37 -56.36 -49.39
CA ARG A 249 18.11 -55.61 -48.14
C ARG A 249 16.84 -54.75 -48.20
N GLU A 250 16.31 -54.48 -49.39
CA GLU A 250 15.17 -53.57 -49.62
C GLU A 250 13.81 -54.27 -49.46
N LYS A 251 13.75 -55.59 -49.26
CA LYS A 251 12.50 -56.37 -49.24
C LYS A 251 11.85 -56.51 -47.85
N PHE A 252 12.28 -55.71 -46.86
CA PHE A 252 11.84 -55.83 -45.47
C PHE A 252 11.55 -54.48 -44.77
N GLU A 253 11.45 -53.37 -45.50
CA GLU A 253 11.13 -52.05 -44.90
C GLU A 253 9.62 -51.69 -44.96
N ASP A 254 8.84 -52.30 -45.86
CA ASP A 254 7.40 -52.03 -46.06
C ASP A 254 6.44 -52.87 -45.19
N GLU A 255 6.60 -52.88 -43.86
CA GLU A 255 5.48 -53.30 -42.97
C GLU A 255 5.45 -52.58 -41.60
N ILE A 256 5.65 -51.24 -41.61
CA ILE A 256 5.48 -50.39 -40.43
C ILE A 256 4.11 -49.69 -40.44
N ALA A 257 3.19 -50.18 -39.60
CA ALA A 257 1.92 -49.53 -39.29
C ALA A 257 2.14 -48.22 -38.45
N PRO A 258 1.20 -47.27 -38.43
CA PRO A 258 1.52 -45.85 -38.22
C PRO A 258 1.89 -45.47 -36.78
N ALA A 259 2.77 -44.47 -36.67
CA ALA A 259 3.19 -43.88 -35.40
C ALA A 259 2.10 -42.98 -34.77
N PRO A 260 1.99 -42.95 -33.42
CA PRO A 260 1.32 -41.89 -32.69
C PRO A 260 2.18 -40.60 -32.63
N GLU A 261 1.58 -39.53 -32.14
CA GLU A 261 1.98 -38.12 -32.31
C GLU A 261 3.38 -37.72 -31.82
N GLN A 262 3.89 -36.63 -32.40
CA GLN A 262 5.16 -35.99 -32.07
C GLN A 262 5.17 -35.45 -30.63
N VAL A 263 5.99 -36.04 -29.76
CA VAL A 263 6.35 -35.43 -28.46
C VAL A 263 7.53 -34.47 -28.70
N ILE A 264 7.44 -33.28 -28.12
CA ILE A 264 8.41 -32.19 -28.32
C ILE A 264 9.75 -32.54 -27.64
N GLU A 265 10.84 -32.54 -28.40
CA GLU A 265 12.20 -32.60 -27.85
C GLU A 265 12.51 -31.30 -27.08
N GLN A 266 12.42 -31.36 -25.75
CA GLN A 266 13.09 -30.39 -24.89
C GLN A 266 14.52 -30.86 -24.65
N ALA A 267 15.49 -30.13 -25.20
CA ALA A 267 16.90 -30.35 -24.90
C ALA A 267 17.17 -30.10 -23.41
N ILE A 268 17.60 -31.14 -22.70
CA ILE A 268 18.10 -31.04 -21.33
C ILE A 268 19.62 -30.94 -21.42
N ASP A 269 20.17 -29.78 -21.07
CA ASP A 269 21.61 -29.58 -21.02
C ASP A 269 22.25 -30.54 -20.01
N ILE A 270 23.22 -31.33 -20.47
CA ILE A 270 23.96 -32.28 -19.64
C ILE A 270 24.98 -31.49 -18.81
N VAL A 271 24.60 -31.16 -17.57
CA VAL A 271 25.53 -30.59 -16.58
C VAL A 271 26.63 -31.61 -16.31
N THR A 272 27.87 -31.18 -16.50
CA THR A 272 29.06 -32.03 -16.44
C THR A 272 29.36 -32.50 -15.01
N GLU A 273 29.89 -33.71 -14.86
CA GLU A 273 30.22 -34.30 -13.55
C GLU A 273 31.25 -33.45 -12.80
N LEU A 274 30.88 -32.99 -11.60
CA LEU A 274 31.81 -32.41 -10.64
C LEU A 274 32.24 -33.51 -9.66
N ILE A 275 33.53 -33.87 -9.71
CA ILE A 275 34.11 -34.95 -8.92
C ILE A 275 34.04 -34.58 -7.43
N VAL A 276 33.33 -35.40 -6.64
CA VAL A 276 33.30 -35.29 -5.18
C VAL A 276 34.40 -36.16 -4.59
N GLU A 277 35.46 -35.52 -4.11
CA GLU A 277 36.55 -36.19 -3.41
C GLU A 277 36.10 -36.58 -1.99
N THR A 278 36.18 -37.87 -1.66
CA THR A 278 35.66 -38.42 -0.40
C THR A 278 36.64 -38.26 0.75
N VAL A 279 36.33 -37.39 1.70
CA VAL A 279 37.09 -37.26 2.96
C VAL A 279 36.49 -38.19 4.02
N GLU A 280 37.32 -39.05 4.62
CA GLU A 280 36.92 -39.96 5.70
C GLU A 280 36.62 -39.21 7.01
N LEU A 281 35.62 -39.68 7.76
CA LEU A 281 35.28 -39.15 9.08
C LEU A 281 35.97 -39.95 10.19
N VAL A 282 36.82 -39.28 10.98
CA VAL A 282 37.36 -39.80 12.24
C VAL A 282 36.74 -39.01 13.40
N PRO A 283 36.12 -39.66 14.41
CA PRO A 283 35.52 -38.97 15.54
C PRO A 283 36.56 -38.62 16.61
N VAL A 284 36.42 -37.45 17.24
CA VAL A 284 37.16 -37.01 18.43
C VAL A 284 36.19 -36.34 19.42
N GLU A 285 36.52 -36.38 20.70
CA GLU A 285 35.60 -36.27 21.84
C GLU A 285 35.27 -34.84 22.31
N SER A 286 34.32 -34.77 23.25
CA SER A 286 33.80 -33.56 23.89
C SER A 286 34.85 -32.76 24.69
N ILE A 287 34.73 -31.43 24.66
CA ILE A 287 35.30 -30.51 25.66
C ILE A 287 34.23 -29.48 26.04
N GLU A 288 34.19 -29.07 27.31
CA GLU A 288 33.15 -28.22 27.91
C GLU A 288 33.50 -26.72 27.88
N GLU A 289 32.51 -25.90 28.25
CA GLU A 289 32.53 -24.49 28.68
C GLU A 289 33.68 -23.52 28.26
N THR A 290 33.30 -22.35 27.73
CA THR A 290 33.29 -21.11 28.54
C THR A 290 32.66 -19.92 27.80
N VAL A 291 31.99 -19.02 28.53
CA VAL A 291 31.44 -17.76 27.98
C VAL A 291 32.41 -16.61 28.22
N GLY A 292 32.96 -16.03 27.16
CA GLY A 292 33.87 -14.88 27.21
C GLY A 292 33.16 -13.54 26.92
N LEU A 293 33.27 -12.57 27.83
CA LEU A 293 32.73 -11.22 27.64
C LEU A 293 33.59 -10.39 26.67
N ILE A 294 32.95 -9.50 25.91
CA ILE A 294 33.64 -8.47 25.11
C ILE A 294 34.05 -7.31 26.04
N PRO A 295 35.36 -6.97 26.16
CA PRO A 295 35.81 -5.90 27.04
C PRO A 295 35.65 -4.52 26.38
N THR A 296 35.06 -3.57 27.11
CA THR A 296 35.05 -2.14 26.74
C THR A 296 36.42 -1.51 27.03
N ALA A 297 37.17 -1.16 26.00
CA ALA A 297 38.42 -0.40 26.14
C ALA A 297 38.14 1.11 26.22
N THR A 298 38.41 1.72 27.37
CA THR A 298 38.50 3.18 27.54
C THR A 298 39.77 3.71 26.89
N VAL A 299 39.68 4.81 26.13
CA VAL A 299 40.83 5.56 25.64
C VAL A 299 40.85 6.91 26.36
N ASP A 300 41.94 7.20 27.07
CA ASP A 300 42.11 8.44 27.83
C ASP A 300 42.23 9.67 26.94
N ILE A 301 41.74 10.80 27.46
CA ILE A 301 41.84 12.12 26.81
C ILE A 301 42.85 12.96 27.58
N GLN A 302 43.89 13.44 26.89
CA GLN A 302 44.61 14.66 27.27
C GLN A 302 44.75 15.59 26.05
N PRO A 303 44.85 16.91 26.27
CA PRO A 303 44.67 17.91 25.21
C PRO A 303 45.95 18.20 24.43
N ASP A 304 45.80 18.65 23.18
CA ASP A 304 46.83 19.32 22.38
C ASP A 304 46.23 20.54 21.67
N ASP A 305 47.07 21.53 21.37
CA ASP A 305 46.64 22.93 21.24
C ASP A 305 46.44 23.44 19.79
N GLY A 306 45.33 24.16 19.62
CA GLY A 306 45.41 25.48 18.99
C GLY A 306 45.55 25.63 17.46
N HIS A 307 45.18 24.66 16.62
CA HIS A 307 45.18 24.86 15.16
C HIS A 307 43.81 25.28 14.58
N ARG A 308 43.61 26.60 14.53
CA ARG A 308 42.33 27.28 14.24
C ARG A 308 41.98 27.33 12.73
N ALA A 309 41.35 26.28 12.22
CA ALA A 309 40.81 26.25 10.85
C ALA A 309 39.78 27.36 10.60
N LYS A 310 39.86 28.01 9.42
CA LYS A 310 39.11 29.23 9.09
C LYS A 310 37.86 28.92 8.26
N VAL A 311 36.68 29.19 8.80
CA VAL A 311 35.39 29.06 8.08
C VAL A 311 35.37 29.99 6.86
N VAL A 312 35.10 29.43 5.68
CA VAL A 312 34.94 30.19 4.43
C VAL A 312 33.45 30.37 4.15
N GLN A 313 32.97 31.61 4.19
CA GLN A 313 31.57 31.95 3.86
C GLN A 313 31.34 31.94 2.35
N LEU A 314 30.44 31.08 1.88
CA LEU A 314 30.14 30.89 0.45
C LEU A 314 28.86 31.64 0.01
N PHE A 315 28.84 32.96 0.20
CA PHE A 315 27.84 33.86 -0.41
C PHE A 315 28.51 35.14 -0.93
N GLY A 316 28.82 35.20 -2.23
CA GLY A 316 29.78 36.19 -2.78
C GLY A 316 29.61 36.55 -4.26
N ARG A 317 28.42 37.01 -4.65
CA ARG A 317 28.10 37.85 -5.84
C ARG A 317 29.17 37.98 -6.96
N THR A 318 28.91 37.37 -8.12
CA THR A 318 29.46 37.84 -9.41
C THR A 318 28.42 38.67 -10.17
N SER A 319 28.67 39.97 -10.37
CA SER A 319 27.88 40.80 -11.29
C SER A 319 28.66 42.03 -11.74
N ARG A 320 28.93 42.10 -13.06
CA ARG A 320 29.40 43.24 -13.89
C ARG A 320 29.75 42.70 -15.29
N ARG A 321 29.62 43.43 -16.39
CA ARG A 321 29.08 44.80 -16.61
C ARG A 321 28.71 44.93 -18.10
N LEU A 322 27.68 45.71 -18.45
CA LEU A 322 27.65 46.60 -19.62
C LEU A 322 26.47 47.58 -19.50
N HIS A 323 26.69 48.83 -19.90
CA HIS A 323 25.75 49.99 -19.89
C HIS A 323 26.19 50.91 -21.07
N PRO A 324 25.29 51.66 -21.72
CA PRO A 324 24.84 52.99 -21.24
C PRO A 324 23.30 53.20 -21.35
N SER A 325 22.61 54.25 -20.89
CA SER A 325 22.77 55.33 -19.89
C SER A 325 22.07 56.60 -20.42
N THR A 326 20.83 56.86 -19.99
CA THR A 326 20.10 58.16 -19.95
C THR A 326 18.66 57.91 -19.45
N ASP A 327 17.88 58.89 -18.95
CA ASP A 327 18.13 59.86 -17.88
C ASP A 327 16.76 60.44 -17.42
N THR A 328 16.59 60.76 -16.13
CA THR A 328 15.40 61.41 -15.51
C THR A 328 13.99 60.78 -15.64
N PRO A 329 13.13 60.99 -14.63
CA PRO A 329 11.68 61.19 -14.82
C PRO A 329 11.19 62.52 -14.21
N VAL A 330 10.12 63.09 -14.77
CA VAL A 330 9.58 64.43 -14.41
C VAL A 330 8.20 64.33 -13.74
N VAL A 331 7.86 65.31 -12.88
CA VAL A 331 6.58 65.45 -12.16
C VAL A 331 5.83 66.70 -12.64
N SER A 332 4.50 66.60 -12.86
CA SER A 332 3.43 67.63 -12.81
C SER A 332 2.19 67.11 -13.57
N THR A 333 0.95 67.04 -13.02
CA THR A 333 -0.04 68.11 -12.66
C THR A 333 -0.48 68.98 -13.85
N SER A 334 -1.71 69.50 -13.95
CA SER A 334 -2.81 69.71 -12.97
C SER A 334 -4.09 68.87 -13.34
N ASP A 335 -5.39 69.20 -13.14
CA ASP A 335 -6.13 70.40 -12.67
C ASP A 335 -7.56 70.06 -12.15
N ILE A 336 -8.25 71.04 -11.52
CA ILE A 336 -9.63 70.96 -10.97
C ILE A 336 -10.31 72.37 -11.00
N PRO A 337 -11.61 72.49 -11.34
CA PRO A 337 -12.49 73.37 -10.51
C PRO A 337 -13.89 72.78 -10.19
N VAL A 338 -14.52 73.21 -9.08
CA VAL A 338 -15.75 72.61 -8.49
C VAL A 338 -16.74 73.68 -7.96
N PRO A 339 -18.02 73.63 -8.38
CA PRO A 339 -19.17 73.45 -7.44
C PRO A 339 -20.23 72.47 -8.04
N ILE A 340 -21.44 72.19 -7.54
CA ILE A 340 -22.33 72.76 -6.48
C ILE A 340 -23.01 71.58 -5.70
N ALA A 341 -23.64 71.84 -4.55
CA ALA A 341 -24.37 70.89 -3.69
C ALA A 341 -25.92 71.09 -3.77
N PRO A 342 -26.81 70.48 -2.93
CA PRO A 342 -26.64 69.39 -1.95
C PRO A 342 -27.74 68.29 -1.98
N LYS A 343 -27.60 67.22 -1.16
CA LYS A 343 -28.73 66.58 -0.46
C LYS A 343 -28.28 65.80 0.79
N GLU A 344 -29.17 65.70 1.78
CA GLU A 344 -28.89 65.04 3.07
C GLU A 344 -29.21 63.54 3.06
N GLU A 345 -28.49 62.75 3.86
CA GLU A 345 -29.09 61.64 4.61
C GLU A 345 -28.38 61.46 5.97
N LYS A 346 -29.06 60.95 7.00
CA LYS A 346 -28.65 61.07 8.41
C LYS A 346 -28.37 59.71 9.05
N GLU A 347 -27.09 59.36 9.20
CA GLU A 347 -26.67 58.20 10.00
C GLU A 347 -27.03 58.37 11.48
N ARG A 348 -27.72 57.38 12.06
CA ARG A 348 -28.02 57.33 13.50
C ARG A 348 -27.04 56.41 14.20
N LYS A 349 -26.15 56.97 15.03
CA LYS A 349 -25.31 56.19 15.95
C LYS A 349 -26.19 55.62 17.06
N THR A 350 -26.41 54.30 17.09
CA THR A 350 -27.11 53.63 18.20
C THR A 350 -26.18 53.53 19.42
N SER A 351 -26.60 54.07 20.57
CA SER A 351 -25.82 53.97 21.81
C SER A 351 -25.71 52.52 22.28
N VAL A 352 -24.61 52.22 22.99
CA VAL A 352 -24.33 50.93 23.61
C VAL A 352 -25.43 50.52 24.61
N ASP A 353 -26.08 51.48 25.28
CA ASP A 353 -27.18 51.22 26.21
C ASP A 353 -28.41 50.58 25.55
N ASP A 354 -28.70 50.91 24.29
CA ASP A 354 -29.81 50.32 23.52
C ASP A 354 -29.52 48.85 23.16
N LEU A 355 -28.24 48.50 23.03
CA LEU A 355 -27.79 47.11 22.90
C LEU A 355 -27.98 46.32 24.21
N PHE A 356 -27.63 46.93 25.35
CA PHE A 356 -27.84 46.31 26.66
C PHE A 356 -29.32 46.25 27.08
N ALA A 357 -30.16 47.20 26.65
CA ALA A 357 -31.61 47.12 26.80
C ALA A 357 -32.17 45.90 26.04
N LYS A 358 -31.75 45.68 24.79
CA LYS A 358 -32.13 44.51 23.99
C LYS A 358 -31.64 43.19 24.60
N LEU A 359 -30.43 43.15 25.15
CA LEU A 359 -29.91 41.97 25.87
C LEU A 359 -30.70 41.64 27.14
N ARG A 360 -31.20 42.65 27.89
CA ARG A 360 -32.07 42.41 29.06
C ARG A 360 -33.48 41.97 28.69
N LEU A 361 -34.01 42.42 27.54
CA LEU A 361 -35.29 41.96 26.99
C LEU A 361 -35.20 40.51 26.47
N ALA A 362 -34.04 40.07 25.99
CA ALA A 362 -33.76 38.70 25.53
C ALA A 362 -33.52 37.70 26.69
N GLY A 363 -34.34 37.76 27.75
CA GLY A 363 -34.27 36.82 28.88
C GLY A 363 -34.56 35.36 28.48
N ALA A 364 -34.12 34.40 29.30
CA ALA A 364 -34.11 32.96 28.97
C ALA A 364 -35.44 32.37 28.46
N ASN A 365 -36.59 32.92 28.87
CA ASN A 365 -37.90 32.51 28.37
C ASN A 365 -38.10 32.76 26.86
N SER A 366 -37.43 33.78 26.30
CA SER A 366 -37.40 34.02 24.86
C SER A 366 -36.64 32.91 24.13
N VAL A 367 -35.46 32.52 24.64
CA VAL A 367 -34.65 31.43 24.09
C VAL A 367 -35.40 30.09 24.17
N ALA A 368 -36.03 29.79 25.30
CA ALA A 368 -36.85 28.58 25.47
C ALA A 368 -38.08 28.55 24.53
N SER A 369 -38.67 29.70 24.23
CA SER A 369 -39.79 29.83 23.30
C SER A 369 -39.34 29.72 21.83
N ALA A 370 -38.19 30.30 21.48
CA ALA A 370 -37.58 30.17 20.16
C ALA A 370 -37.17 28.71 19.85
N VAL A 371 -36.66 27.98 20.84
CA VAL A 371 -36.42 26.52 20.72
C VAL A 371 -37.73 25.77 20.46
N LYS A 372 -38.82 26.08 21.18
CA LYS A 372 -40.14 25.46 20.92
C LYS A 372 -40.74 25.82 19.56
N GLN A 373 -40.55 27.04 19.06
CA GLN A 373 -41.07 27.46 17.76
C GLN A 373 -40.24 26.91 16.58
N ASN A 374 -38.91 26.80 16.72
CA ASN A 374 -38.05 26.15 15.72
C ASN A 374 -38.33 24.65 15.56
N VAL A 375 -38.81 23.97 16.61
CA VAL A 375 -39.28 22.57 16.53
C VAL A 375 -40.56 22.42 15.68
N ILE A 376 -41.36 23.47 15.54
CA ILE A 376 -42.62 23.44 14.75
C ILE A 376 -42.41 23.98 13.32
N ALA A 377 -41.33 24.72 13.07
CA ALA A 377 -41.00 25.31 11.77
C ALA A 377 -40.16 24.41 10.83
N GLN A 378 -39.77 23.20 11.25
CA GLN A 378 -39.04 22.27 10.38
C GLN A 378 -39.94 21.64 9.29
N LYS A 379 -40.07 22.34 8.17
CA LYS A 379 -40.50 21.73 6.91
C LYS A 379 -39.49 20.66 6.47
N SER A 380 -39.81 19.40 6.76
CA SER A 380 -39.39 18.22 6.00
C SER A 380 -37.95 18.25 5.46
N VAL A 381 -36.97 18.37 6.35
CA VAL A 381 -35.62 17.88 6.03
C VAL A 381 -35.76 16.37 5.89
N THR A 382 -35.68 15.88 4.64
CA THR A 382 -35.58 14.44 4.40
C THR A 382 -34.38 13.91 5.16
N PRO A 383 -34.48 12.74 5.83
CA PRO A 383 -33.37 12.23 6.62
C PRO A 383 -32.17 12.09 5.71
N VAL A 384 -31.05 12.74 6.09
CA VAL A 384 -29.78 12.61 5.39
C VAL A 384 -29.41 11.14 5.46
N LYS A 385 -29.64 10.41 4.35
CA LYS A 385 -29.14 9.06 4.19
C LYS A 385 -27.64 9.16 4.34
N THR A 386 -27.10 8.57 5.42
CA THR A 386 -25.67 8.25 5.52
C THR A 386 -25.25 7.63 4.18
N PRO A 387 -24.28 8.20 3.45
CA PRO A 387 -23.88 7.68 2.15
C PRO A 387 -23.54 6.21 2.32
N LYS A 388 -24.35 5.34 1.71
CA LYS A 388 -24.17 3.90 1.86
C LYS A 388 -22.96 3.51 1.02
N PRO A 389 -21.90 2.93 1.61
CA PRO A 389 -20.72 2.55 0.84
C PRO A 389 -21.12 1.61 -0.29
N ALA A 390 -20.50 1.77 -1.45
CA ALA A 390 -20.77 0.96 -2.61
C ALA A 390 -20.46 -0.50 -2.27
N LYS A 391 -21.48 -1.38 -2.28
CA LYS A 391 -21.26 -2.80 -2.02
C LYS A 391 -20.28 -3.35 -3.03
N ALA A 392 -19.20 -3.99 -2.55
CA ALA A 392 -18.27 -4.72 -3.38
C ALA A 392 -19.02 -5.83 -4.15
N ASP A 393 -19.10 -5.69 -5.47
CA ASP A 393 -19.52 -6.77 -6.38
C ASP A 393 -18.25 -7.52 -6.82
N PRO A 394 -18.03 -8.76 -6.33
CA PRO A 394 -16.83 -9.52 -6.66
C PRO A 394 -16.73 -9.84 -8.15
N GLN A 395 -17.84 -9.83 -8.91
CA GLN A 395 -17.80 -10.08 -10.35
C GLN A 395 -17.09 -8.97 -11.14
N ILE A 396 -17.10 -7.73 -10.64
CA ILE A 396 -16.43 -6.60 -11.31
C ILE A 396 -14.91 -6.73 -11.15
N PHE A 397 -14.45 -7.11 -9.96
CA PHE A 397 -13.03 -7.37 -9.68
C PHE A 397 -12.51 -8.60 -10.44
N ALA A 398 -13.28 -9.69 -10.47
CA ALA A 398 -12.92 -10.90 -11.23
C ALA A 398 -12.75 -10.60 -12.74
N LYS A 399 -13.69 -9.87 -13.36
CA LYS A 399 -13.62 -9.47 -14.78
C LYS A 399 -12.44 -8.54 -15.09
N ARG A 400 -12.04 -7.68 -14.15
CA ARG A 400 -10.78 -6.93 -14.28
C ARG A 400 -9.60 -7.90 -14.29
N ASP A 401 -9.48 -8.74 -13.28
CA ASP A 401 -8.28 -9.55 -13.06
C ASP A 401 -8.08 -10.60 -14.18
N GLU A 402 -9.16 -11.15 -14.72
CA GLU A 402 -9.18 -11.98 -15.95
C GLU A 402 -8.56 -11.26 -17.15
N VAL A 403 -8.90 -9.99 -17.36
CA VAL A 403 -8.40 -9.19 -18.49
C VAL A 403 -6.98 -8.65 -18.23
N LEU A 404 -6.61 -8.42 -16.96
CA LEU A 404 -5.28 -7.91 -16.62
C LEU A 404 -4.20 -9.00 -16.58
N ALA A 405 -4.53 -10.25 -16.21
CA ALA A 405 -3.55 -11.34 -16.11
C ALA A 405 -2.65 -11.51 -17.37
N PRO A 406 -3.18 -11.66 -18.60
CA PRO A 406 -2.34 -11.79 -19.80
C PRO A 406 -1.54 -10.51 -20.10
N MET A 407 -2.10 -9.33 -19.80
CA MET A 407 -1.43 -8.05 -20.04
C MET A 407 -0.28 -7.81 -19.06
N ILE A 408 -0.41 -8.27 -17.81
CA ILE A 408 0.66 -8.27 -16.81
C ILE A 408 1.83 -9.13 -17.29
N GLU A 409 1.58 -10.33 -17.81
CA GLU A 409 2.64 -11.17 -18.37
C GLU A 409 3.38 -10.50 -19.54
N VAL A 410 2.64 -9.91 -20.49
CA VAL A 410 3.25 -9.24 -21.66
C VAL A 410 4.07 -8.03 -21.23
N LEU A 411 3.53 -7.17 -20.37
CA LEU A 411 4.23 -6.00 -19.84
C LEU A 411 5.46 -6.39 -19.01
N ALA A 412 5.38 -7.43 -18.17
CA ALA A 412 6.53 -7.93 -17.42
C ALA A 412 7.64 -8.45 -18.36
N LYS A 413 7.29 -9.23 -19.39
CA LYS A 413 8.24 -9.72 -20.41
C LYS A 413 8.90 -8.55 -21.16
N LYS A 414 8.15 -7.50 -21.52
CA LYS A 414 8.70 -6.30 -22.17
C LYS A 414 9.60 -5.46 -21.24
N LEU A 415 9.19 -5.20 -20.00
CA LEU A 415 10.02 -4.44 -19.04
C LEU A 415 11.32 -5.19 -18.68
N LYS A 416 11.26 -6.51 -18.48
CA LYS A 416 12.47 -7.34 -18.27
C LYS A 416 13.40 -7.32 -19.48
N ARG A 417 12.86 -7.21 -20.70
CA ARG A 417 13.66 -7.02 -21.91
C ARG A 417 14.35 -5.65 -21.94
N VAL A 418 13.63 -4.54 -21.71
CA VAL A 418 14.26 -3.19 -21.67
C VAL A 418 15.38 -3.15 -20.63
N LEU A 419 15.17 -3.73 -19.45
CA LEU A 419 16.21 -3.85 -18.42
C LEU A 419 17.41 -4.70 -18.87
N ALA A 420 17.20 -5.78 -19.62
CA ALA A 420 18.29 -6.58 -20.16
C ALA A 420 19.06 -5.84 -21.26
N ASP A 421 18.36 -5.11 -22.14
CA ASP A 421 18.96 -4.32 -23.22
C ASP A 421 19.77 -3.12 -22.64
N GLU A 422 19.31 -2.50 -21.55
CA GLU A 422 20.08 -1.53 -20.75
C GLU A 422 21.33 -2.14 -20.09
N GLU A 423 21.17 -3.27 -19.39
CA GLU A 423 22.27 -3.95 -18.69
C GLU A 423 23.38 -4.35 -19.67
N ASN A 424 23.00 -4.93 -20.82
CA ASN A 424 23.92 -5.27 -21.90
C ASN A 424 24.63 -4.03 -22.45
N THR A 425 23.90 -2.93 -22.67
CA THR A 425 24.48 -1.66 -23.15
C THR A 425 25.53 -1.10 -22.17
N MET A 426 25.24 -1.12 -20.87
CA MET A 426 26.18 -0.66 -19.85
C MET A 426 27.37 -1.59 -19.69
N LEU A 427 27.17 -2.91 -19.66
CA LEU A 427 28.27 -3.89 -19.54
C LEU A 427 29.22 -3.81 -20.75
N ASN A 428 28.69 -3.68 -21.97
CA ASN A 428 29.49 -3.45 -23.18
C ASN A 428 30.30 -2.14 -23.07
N TYR A 429 29.70 -1.08 -22.55
CA TYR A 429 30.39 0.19 -22.34
C TYR A 429 31.54 0.08 -21.31
N LEU A 430 31.32 -0.62 -20.20
CA LEU A 430 32.33 -0.85 -19.16
C LEU A 430 33.47 -1.78 -19.61
N GLN A 431 33.18 -2.78 -20.45
CA GLN A 431 34.22 -3.59 -21.10
C GLN A 431 35.07 -2.76 -22.08
N SER A 432 34.46 -1.78 -22.77
CA SER A 432 35.14 -0.97 -23.78
C SER A 432 36.12 0.08 -23.22
N LYS A 433 36.03 0.45 -21.94
CA LYS A 433 36.80 1.56 -21.35
C LYS A 433 37.54 1.18 -20.07
N LYS A 434 38.88 1.09 -20.19
CA LYS A 434 39.83 0.70 -19.12
C LYS A 434 40.15 1.79 -18.08
N SER A 435 39.34 2.85 -17.96
CA SER A 435 39.63 4.02 -17.11
C SER A 435 38.37 4.54 -16.43
N GLN A 436 38.48 4.93 -15.15
CA GLN A 436 37.41 5.37 -14.25
C GLN A 436 36.24 6.07 -14.96
N VAL A 437 35.04 5.51 -14.80
CA VAL A 437 33.88 5.86 -15.62
C VAL A 437 32.86 6.65 -14.81
N ALA A 438 32.71 7.94 -15.12
CA ALA A 438 31.67 8.77 -14.51
C ALA A 438 30.27 8.29 -14.94
N LEU A 439 29.35 8.18 -13.97
CA LEU A 439 27.98 7.66 -14.13
C LEU A 439 27.21 8.29 -15.30
N GLU A 440 27.36 9.61 -15.49
CA GLU A 440 26.73 10.41 -16.56
C GLU A 440 27.12 9.99 -17.98
N LYS A 441 28.17 9.18 -18.13
CA LYS A 441 28.60 8.62 -19.42
C LYS A 441 28.27 7.12 -19.56
N VAL A 442 27.75 6.47 -18.52
CA VAL A 442 27.32 5.06 -18.53
C VAL A 442 25.83 4.94 -18.84
N LEU A 443 25.02 5.78 -18.20
CA LEU A 443 23.57 5.82 -18.38
C LEU A 443 23.17 6.83 -19.47
N PRO A 444 22.03 6.62 -20.16
CA PRO A 444 21.35 7.66 -20.94
C PRO A 444 20.96 8.86 -20.06
N SER A 445 20.47 9.95 -20.68
CA SER A 445 19.73 10.98 -19.94
C SER A 445 18.48 10.39 -19.28
N PHE A 446 18.00 11.01 -18.18
CA PHE A 446 16.83 10.53 -17.45
C PHE A 446 15.61 10.37 -18.37
N ASP A 447 15.30 11.42 -19.14
CA ASP A 447 14.16 11.46 -20.04
C ASP A 447 14.26 10.42 -21.16
N SER A 448 15.47 10.19 -21.71
CA SER A 448 15.70 9.15 -22.73
C SER A 448 15.47 7.75 -22.18
N GLN A 449 15.79 7.49 -20.90
CA GLN A 449 15.56 6.18 -20.29
C GLN A 449 14.06 5.96 -20.02
N VAL A 450 13.38 6.97 -19.46
CA VAL A 450 11.91 6.95 -19.30
C VAL A 450 11.23 6.73 -20.66
N GLN A 451 11.71 7.40 -21.71
CA GLN A 451 11.18 7.25 -23.06
C GLN A 451 11.31 5.82 -23.59
N SER A 452 12.44 5.12 -23.38
CA SER A 452 12.59 3.72 -23.80
C SER A 452 11.60 2.78 -23.12
N PHE A 453 11.32 2.96 -21.82
CA PHE A 453 10.27 2.20 -21.11
C PHE A 453 8.85 2.56 -21.61
N VAL A 454 8.60 3.84 -21.87
CA VAL A 454 7.33 4.35 -22.41
C VAL A 454 7.06 3.78 -23.80
N GLU A 455 8.03 3.81 -24.71
CA GLU A 455 7.89 3.31 -26.08
C GLU A 455 7.56 1.81 -26.09
N ALA A 456 8.33 1.00 -25.35
CA ALA A 456 8.12 -0.44 -25.28
C ALA A 456 6.74 -0.85 -24.73
N THR A 457 6.20 -0.11 -23.75
CA THR A 457 4.95 -0.44 -23.05
C THR A 457 3.71 0.29 -23.59
N SER A 458 3.89 1.37 -24.36
CA SER A 458 2.81 2.27 -24.80
C SER A 458 1.60 1.57 -25.42
N THR A 459 1.82 0.65 -26.35
CA THR A 459 0.76 -0.11 -27.04
C THR A 459 -0.16 -0.83 -26.07
N ASP A 460 0.44 -1.48 -25.08
CA ASP A 460 -0.23 -2.43 -24.18
C ASP A 460 -0.92 -1.67 -23.05
N LEU A 461 -0.30 -0.59 -22.56
CA LEU A 461 -0.91 0.31 -21.58
C LEU A 461 -2.13 1.04 -22.16
N ILE A 462 -2.10 1.40 -23.44
CA ILE A 462 -3.27 1.95 -24.15
C ILE A 462 -4.35 0.88 -24.32
N GLU A 463 -3.99 -0.39 -24.58
CA GLU A 463 -4.97 -1.50 -24.63
C GLU A 463 -5.60 -1.79 -23.26
N VAL A 464 -4.82 -1.80 -22.19
CA VAL A 464 -5.29 -1.93 -20.80
C VAL A 464 -6.22 -0.77 -20.41
N ALA A 465 -5.89 0.46 -20.82
CA ALA A 465 -6.78 1.61 -20.64
C ALA A 465 -8.08 1.47 -21.46
N MET A 466 -8.00 0.99 -22.71
CA MET A 466 -9.19 0.67 -23.50
C MET A 466 -10.03 -0.45 -22.86
N ALA A 467 -9.43 -1.41 -22.15
CA ALA A 467 -10.16 -2.45 -21.42
C ALA A 467 -10.92 -1.87 -20.21
N GLY A 468 -10.27 -1.05 -19.38
CA GLY A 468 -10.93 -0.36 -18.26
C GLY A 468 -12.10 0.51 -18.73
N ALA A 469 -11.92 1.21 -19.84
CA ALA A 469 -12.95 1.97 -20.54
C ALA A 469 -14.18 1.12 -20.98
N GLN A 470 -13.94 -0.07 -21.53
CA GLN A 470 -15.00 -1.01 -21.94
C GLN A 470 -15.73 -1.63 -20.73
N SER A 471 -15.08 -1.72 -19.56
CA SER A 471 -15.73 -2.27 -18.37
C SER A 471 -16.87 -1.39 -17.83
N LEU A 472 -16.79 -0.07 -18.01
CA LEU A 472 -17.79 0.89 -17.56
C LEU A 472 -18.75 1.37 -18.66
N SER A 473 -18.44 1.13 -19.93
CA SER A 473 -19.23 1.63 -21.05
C SER A 473 -19.50 0.59 -22.12
N LYS A 474 -20.74 0.57 -22.63
CA LYS A 474 -21.18 -0.31 -23.73
C LYS A 474 -20.89 0.29 -25.12
N SER A 475 -19.96 1.24 -25.19
CA SER A 475 -19.61 1.97 -26.42
C SER A 475 -18.65 1.17 -27.29
N LEU A 476 -18.72 1.37 -28.60
CA LEU A 476 -17.82 0.73 -29.55
C LEU A 476 -16.36 1.16 -29.32
N LYS A 477 -15.41 0.24 -29.48
CA LYS A 477 -13.96 0.49 -29.37
C LYS A 477 -13.51 1.70 -30.21
N ALA A 478 -14.15 1.95 -31.35
CA ALA A 478 -13.87 3.08 -32.23
C ALA A 478 -14.22 4.46 -31.64
N ASP A 479 -15.23 4.56 -30.79
CA ASP A 479 -15.62 5.82 -30.13
C ASP A 479 -14.88 6.01 -28.81
N LEU A 480 -14.55 4.92 -28.11
CA LEU A 480 -13.68 4.95 -26.94
C LEU A 480 -12.29 5.48 -27.29
N ARG A 481 -11.74 5.11 -28.45
CA ARG A 481 -10.48 5.68 -29.00
C ARG A 481 -10.56 7.18 -29.34
N LYS A 482 -11.75 7.79 -29.37
CA LYS A 482 -11.93 9.25 -29.55
C LYS A 482 -11.99 9.98 -28.20
N LYS A 483 -12.60 9.36 -27.18
CA LYS A 483 -12.64 9.89 -25.79
C LYS A 483 -11.28 9.75 -25.09
N ILE A 484 -10.63 8.59 -25.22
CA ILE A 484 -9.36 8.27 -24.56
C ILE A 484 -8.22 8.76 -25.45
N SER A 485 -7.70 9.95 -25.19
CA SER A 485 -6.51 10.44 -25.88
C SER A 485 -5.26 9.74 -25.33
N ASN A 486 -4.52 9.05 -26.21
CA ASN A 486 -3.27 8.35 -25.85
C ASN A 486 -2.33 9.23 -25.01
N THR A 487 -2.24 10.52 -25.35
CA THR A 487 -1.43 11.52 -24.63
C THR A 487 -1.79 11.64 -23.15
N THR A 488 -3.09 11.66 -22.78
CA THR A 488 -3.50 11.86 -21.37
C THR A 488 -3.41 10.59 -20.53
N VAL A 489 -3.39 9.41 -21.16
CA VAL A 489 -3.02 8.15 -20.50
C VAL A 489 -1.50 8.14 -20.30
N MET A 490 -0.73 8.32 -21.37
CA MET A 490 0.73 8.19 -21.31
C MET A 490 1.42 9.30 -20.51
N GLN A 491 0.83 10.48 -20.34
CA GLN A 491 1.31 11.50 -19.38
C GLN A 491 1.29 11.03 -17.92
N VAL A 492 0.30 10.22 -17.52
CA VAL A 492 0.24 9.64 -16.17
C VAL A 492 1.17 8.45 -16.07
N MET A 493 1.18 7.59 -17.09
CA MET A 493 1.99 6.37 -17.08
C MET A 493 3.50 6.66 -17.20
N SER A 494 3.92 7.64 -17.99
CA SER A 494 5.35 8.00 -18.13
C SER A 494 5.93 8.52 -16.81
N LYS A 495 5.19 9.38 -16.10
CA LYS A 495 5.57 9.83 -14.77
C LYS A 495 5.69 8.65 -13.80
N LYS A 496 4.75 7.70 -13.82
CA LYS A 496 4.81 6.52 -12.94
C LYS A 496 5.96 5.56 -13.26
N LEU A 497 6.27 5.34 -14.53
CA LEU A 497 7.48 4.61 -14.96
C LEU A 497 8.77 5.34 -14.50
N ALA A 498 8.77 6.67 -14.54
CA ALA A 498 9.89 7.49 -14.06
C ALA A 498 10.07 7.41 -12.53
N ASP A 499 8.98 7.57 -11.77
CA ASP A 499 8.98 7.59 -10.31
C ASP A 499 9.24 6.20 -9.69
N GLU A 500 8.67 5.13 -10.25
CA GLU A 500 8.69 3.78 -9.66
C GLU A 500 9.77 2.85 -10.23
N ILE A 501 10.20 3.03 -11.49
CA ILE A 501 11.26 2.21 -12.11
C ILE A 501 12.55 3.01 -12.25
N VAL A 502 12.54 4.10 -13.04
CA VAL A 502 13.79 4.75 -13.47
C VAL A 502 14.53 5.43 -12.32
N SER A 503 13.83 6.18 -11.47
CA SER A 503 14.44 6.90 -10.35
C SER A 503 15.08 5.95 -9.31
N PRO A 504 14.39 4.91 -8.78
CA PRO A 504 14.98 4.02 -7.78
C PRO A 504 16.08 3.11 -8.38
N LEU A 505 15.98 2.74 -9.66
CA LEU A 505 17.02 2.02 -10.38
C LEU A 505 18.30 2.86 -10.50
N ARG A 506 18.19 4.13 -10.92
CA ARG A 506 19.33 5.05 -11.01
C ARG A 506 19.99 5.29 -9.65
N GLU A 507 19.21 5.50 -8.60
CA GLU A 507 19.75 5.72 -7.25
C GLU A 507 20.54 4.50 -6.75
N ARG A 508 20.07 3.28 -7.05
CA ARG A 508 20.79 2.02 -6.77
C ARG A 508 22.06 1.87 -7.60
N ILE A 509 22.02 2.14 -8.90
CA ILE A 509 23.22 2.11 -9.76
C ILE A 509 24.25 3.13 -9.28
N GLN A 510 23.84 4.35 -8.92
CA GLN A 510 24.71 5.38 -8.36
C GLN A 510 25.39 4.92 -7.07
N LYS A 511 24.66 4.25 -6.17
CA LYS A 511 25.22 3.61 -4.96
C LYS A 511 26.24 2.51 -5.30
N CYS A 512 26.06 1.78 -6.41
CA CYS A 512 27.06 0.80 -6.89
C CYS A 512 28.33 1.48 -7.43
N VAL A 513 28.23 2.57 -8.19
CA VAL A 513 29.39 3.33 -8.70
C VAL A 513 30.20 3.95 -7.56
N VAL A 514 29.54 4.42 -6.49
CA VAL A 514 30.23 4.91 -5.28
C VAL A 514 30.94 3.78 -4.53
N LYS A 515 30.34 2.59 -4.46
CA LYS A 515 30.93 1.43 -3.77
C LYS A 515 32.19 0.90 -4.45
N SER A 516 32.21 0.79 -5.78
CA SER A 516 33.32 0.15 -6.51
C SER A 516 34.61 0.98 -6.61
N GLY A 517 34.65 2.19 -6.03
CA GLY A 517 35.82 3.08 -6.08
C GLY A 517 36.28 3.50 -7.49
N GLY A 518 35.48 3.20 -8.53
CA GLY A 518 35.85 3.37 -9.93
C GLY A 518 36.51 2.16 -10.60
N ASP A 519 36.61 0.99 -9.96
CA ASP A 519 36.92 -0.27 -10.68
C ASP A 519 35.76 -0.69 -11.59
N SER A 520 36.11 -1.16 -12.80
CA SER A 520 35.15 -1.64 -13.80
C SER A 520 34.67 -3.06 -13.51
N ASN A 521 35.50 -3.93 -12.93
CA ASN A 521 35.14 -5.32 -12.68
C ASN A 521 34.14 -5.44 -11.52
N GLU A 522 34.42 -4.81 -10.38
CA GLU A 522 33.49 -4.74 -9.26
C GLU A 522 32.20 -4.02 -9.65
N MET A 523 32.28 -2.89 -10.37
CA MET A 523 31.08 -2.18 -10.84
C MET A 523 30.23 -3.06 -11.79
N SER A 524 30.86 -3.82 -12.67
CA SER A 524 30.18 -4.79 -13.55
C SER A 524 29.58 -5.99 -12.79
N SER A 525 30.12 -6.34 -11.62
CA SER A 525 29.53 -7.34 -10.72
C SER A 525 28.30 -6.77 -10.00
N LEU A 526 28.43 -5.58 -9.41
CA LEU A 526 27.36 -4.89 -8.70
C LEU A 526 26.16 -4.54 -9.60
N ILE A 527 26.40 -4.07 -10.83
CA ILE A 527 25.34 -3.76 -11.80
C ILE A 527 24.54 -5.03 -12.16
N ARG A 528 25.20 -6.16 -12.42
CA ARG A 528 24.50 -7.44 -12.68
C ARG A 528 23.64 -7.87 -11.49
N THR A 529 24.15 -7.72 -10.27
CA THR A 529 23.36 -8.02 -9.06
C THR A 529 22.10 -7.15 -8.97
N VAL A 530 22.20 -5.84 -9.22
CA VAL A 530 21.04 -4.93 -9.23
C VAL A 530 20.05 -5.31 -10.34
N TYR A 531 20.50 -5.47 -11.58
CA TYR A 531 19.59 -5.81 -12.69
C TYR A 531 18.97 -7.21 -12.53
N ARG A 532 19.66 -8.16 -11.91
CA ARG A 532 19.11 -9.47 -11.54
C ARG A 532 18.01 -9.34 -10.49
N GLU A 533 18.22 -8.58 -9.41
CA GLU A 533 17.17 -8.30 -8.41
C GLU A 533 15.93 -7.65 -9.06
N TRP A 534 16.13 -6.62 -9.88
CA TRP A 534 15.04 -5.92 -10.56
C TRP A 534 14.24 -6.86 -11.47
N LYS A 535 14.91 -7.60 -12.36
CA LYS A 535 14.25 -8.53 -13.32
C LYS A 535 13.60 -9.75 -12.65
N MET A 536 14.04 -10.16 -11.45
CA MET A 536 13.53 -11.35 -10.77
C MET A 536 12.58 -11.07 -9.59
N GLN A 537 12.56 -9.85 -9.03
CA GLN A 537 11.77 -9.55 -7.82
C GLN A 537 10.97 -8.24 -7.87
N GLN A 538 11.43 -7.20 -8.57
CA GLN A 538 10.80 -5.88 -8.52
C GLN A 538 9.82 -5.65 -9.69
N VAL A 539 10.19 -6.05 -10.91
CA VAL A 539 9.33 -5.84 -12.10
C VAL A 539 7.95 -6.47 -11.91
N ASP A 540 7.85 -7.73 -11.47
CA ASP A 540 6.57 -8.43 -11.40
C ASP A 540 5.61 -7.82 -10.37
N LYS A 541 6.14 -7.15 -9.34
CA LYS A 541 5.36 -6.38 -8.36
C LYS A 541 4.84 -5.09 -8.99
N LEU A 542 5.73 -4.30 -9.58
CA LEU A 542 5.42 -2.98 -10.16
C LEU A 542 4.48 -3.09 -11.37
N VAL A 543 4.65 -4.10 -12.23
CA VAL A 543 3.78 -4.32 -13.41
C VAL A 543 2.32 -4.40 -12.99
N GLY A 544 1.99 -5.15 -11.93
CA GLY A 544 0.60 -5.28 -11.48
C GLY A 544 -0.06 -3.93 -11.15
N ASP A 545 0.69 -3.01 -10.55
CA ASP A 545 0.18 -1.68 -10.16
C ASP A 545 0.16 -0.69 -11.33
N ILE A 546 1.19 -0.72 -12.19
CA ILE A 546 1.23 0.02 -13.47
C ILE A 546 0.04 -0.39 -14.36
N THR A 547 -0.25 -1.68 -14.48
CA THR A 547 -1.38 -2.21 -15.25
C THR A 547 -2.73 -1.82 -14.59
N ARG A 548 -2.87 -1.96 -13.26
CA ARG A 548 -4.08 -1.53 -12.55
C ARG A 548 -4.35 -0.02 -12.69
N LEU A 549 -3.30 0.81 -12.70
CA LEU A 549 -3.41 2.25 -12.93
C LEU A 549 -3.83 2.61 -14.35
N ALA A 550 -3.27 1.94 -15.37
CA ALA A 550 -3.70 2.16 -16.75
C ALA A 550 -5.19 1.81 -16.93
N TYR A 551 -5.65 0.72 -16.30
CA TYR A 551 -7.05 0.28 -16.33
C TYR A 551 -7.97 1.29 -15.63
N SER A 552 -7.66 1.72 -14.41
CA SER A 552 -8.47 2.69 -13.67
C SER A 552 -8.48 4.06 -14.33
N ARG A 553 -7.36 4.52 -14.92
CA ARG A 553 -7.29 5.76 -15.70
C ARG A 553 -8.18 5.68 -16.93
N GLY A 554 -8.12 4.57 -17.67
CA GLY A 554 -8.99 4.33 -18.84
C GLY A 554 -10.48 4.30 -18.48
N ALA A 555 -10.84 3.66 -17.36
CA ALA A 555 -12.19 3.64 -16.83
C ALA A 555 -12.68 5.06 -16.48
N TYR A 556 -11.87 5.85 -15.76
CA TYR A 556 -12.17 7.22 -15.34
C TYR A 556 -12.31 8.20 -16.51
N LEU A 557 -11.47 8.08 -17.55
CA LEU A 557 -11.49 8.95 -18.74
C LEU A 557 -12.74 8.77 -19.62
N VAL A 558 -13.47 7.67 -19.50
CA VAL A 558 -14.70 7.39 -20.28
C VAL A 558 -15.95 8.03 -19.70
N LEU A 559 -15.96 8.22 -18.38
CA LEU A 559 -17.09 8.80 -17.66
C LEU A 559 -17.22 10.29 -18.00
N ASP A 560 -18.42 10.69 -18.39
CA ASP A 560 -18.72 12.08 -18.74
C ASP A 560 -18.72 12.97 -17.49
N SER A 561 -18.31 14.23 -17.62
CA SER A 561 -18.23 15.17 -16.49
C SER A 561 -19.56 15.31 -15.75
N GLY A 562 -19.48 15.42 -14.41
CA GLY A 562 -20.66 15.38 -13.53
C GLY A 562 -21.31 14.01 -13.34
N THR A 563 -20.84 12.92 -13.98
CA THR A 563 -21.26 11.56 -13.65
C THR A 563 -20.94 11.28 -12.17
N LYS A 564 -21.90 10.74 -11.42
CA LYS A 564 -21.66 10.33 -10.04
C LYS A 564 -20.87 9.02 -9.99
N ILE A 565 -19.78 9.04 -9.24
CA ILE A 565 -18.85 7.92 -9.08
C ILE A 565 -18.73 7.53 -7.61
N CYS A 566 -18.41 6.27 -7.36
CA CYS A 566 -18.14 5.75 -6.02
C CYS A 566 -16.91 4.83 -6.02
N TRP A 567 -16.17 4.86 -4.92
CA TRP A 567 -15.00 4.01 -4.70
C TRP A 567 -15.44 2.65 -4.18
N MET A 568 -14.93 1.58 -4.79
CA MET A 568 -15.13 0.19 -4.36
C MET A 568 -13.78 -0.37 -3.89
N VAL A 569 -13.73 -0.75 -2.62
CA VAL A 569 -12.62 -1.53 -2.07
C VAL A 569 -12.73 -2.97 -2.57
N ASP A 570 -11.61 -3.53 -3.01
CA ASP A 570 -11.51 -4.96 -3.37
C ASP A 570 -11.21 -5.74 -2.08
N PRO A 571 -12.08 -6.69 -1.67
CA PRO A 571 -11.87 -7.45 -0.44
C PRO A 571 -10.65 -8.40 -0.51
N ASN A 572 -10.10 -8.62 -1.70
CA ASN A 572 -8.85 -9.37 -1.92
C ASN A 572 -7.63 -8.45 -2.09
N GLY A 573 -7.77 -7.14 -1.78
CA GLY A 573 -6.66 -6.19 -1.66
C GLY A 573 -6.06 -6.17 -0.24
N PRO A 574 -4.84 -5.63 -0.08
CA PRO A 574 -4.33 -5.31 1.26
C PRO A 574 -5.20 -4.20 1.91
N PRO A 575 -5.36 -4.22 3.24
CA PRO A 575 -6.18 -3.23 3.95
C PRO A 575 -5.59 -1.82 3.81
N CYS A 576 -6.47 -0.82 3.66
CA CYS A 576 -6.05 0.55 3.35
C CYS A 576 -7.11 1.56 3.83
N ALA A 577 -6.79 2.32 4.88
CA ALA A 577 -7.66 3.36 5.43
C ALA A 577 -8.10 4.38 4.36
N ASP A 578 -7.15 4.87 3.54
CA ASP A 578 -7.45 5.83 2.46
C ASP A 578 -8.49 5.30 1.45
N ALA A 579 -8.48 3.99 1.17
CA ALA A 579 -9.44 3.35 0.27
C ALA A 579 -10.81 3.16 0.94
N GLU A 580 -10.82 2.87 2.24
CA GLU A 580 -12.04 2.74 3.04
C GLU A 580 -12.72 4.12 3.18
N ASP A 581 -12.00 5.18 3.55
CA ASP A 581 -12.48 6.56 3.61
C ASP A 581 -13.04 7.04 2.26
N ASN A 582 -12.36 6.73 1.15
CA ASN A 582 -12.88 7.02 -0.19
C ASN A 582 -14.20 6.28 -0.50
N SER A 583 -14.41 5.08 0.07
CA SER A 583 -15.67 4.33 -0.09
C SER A 583 -16.80 4.84 0.81
N LEU A 584 -16.47 5.35 2.01
CA LEU A 584 -17.42 5.94 2.96
C LEU A 584 -18.02 7.26 2.43
N ALA A 585 -17.30 7.99 1.58
CA ALA A 585 -17.81 9.18 0.92
C ALA A 585 -19.00 8.92 -0.03
N GLY A 586 -19.17 7.67 -0.50
CA GLY A 586 -20.28 7.29 -1.36
C GLY A 586 -20.18 7.85 -2.78
N ALA A 587 -21.12 8.72 -3.16
CA ALA A 587 -21.36 9.12 -4.55
C ALA A 587 -20.97 10.60 -4.83
N ILE A 588 -19.71 10.79 -5.23
CA ILE A 588 -19.06 12.07 -5.55
C ILE A 588 -19.18 12.36 -7.07
N ALA A 589 -19.09 13.63 -7.53
CA ALA A 589 -19.05 13.90 -8.97
C ALA A 589 -17.66 13.57 -9.57
N ARG A 590 -17.60 13.10 -10.82
CA ARG A 590 -16.36 12.65 -11.47
C ARG A 590 -15.18 13.63 -11.37
N ASP A 591 -15.46 14.92 -11.41
CA ASP A 591 -14.47 15.99 -11.46
C ASP A 591 -14.19 16.61 -10.06
N GLU A 592 -14.81 16.05 -9.01
CA GLU A 592 -14.51 16.30 -7.59
C GLU A 592 -13.58 15.21 -7.06
N LYS A 593 -12.76 15.54 -6.05
CA LYS A 593 -11.82 14.59 -5.44
C LYS A 593 -12.48 13.81 -4.30
N PHE A 594 -12.08 12.56 -4.12
CA PHE A 594 -12.37 11.79 -2.91
C PHE A 594 -11.69 12.41 -1.67
N PRO A 595 -12.11 12.10 -0.42
CA PRO A 595 -11.61 12.77 0.78
C PRO A 595 -10.09 12.79 0.94
N THR A 596 -9.42 11.74 0.47
CA THR A 596 -7.94 11.60 0.48
C THR A 596 -7.23 12.39 -0.62
N GLY A 597 -7.95 13.18 -1.43
CA GLY A 597 -7.40 14.01 -2.52
C GLY A 597 -7.18 13.29 -3.85
N HIS A 598 -7.49 11.99 -3.91
CA HIS A 598 -7.37 11.14 -5.10
C HIS A 598 -8.58 11.30 -6.06
N GLU A 599 -8.34 11.12 -7.36
CA GLU A 599 -9.38 11.07 -8.42
C GLU A 599 -9.81 9.62 -8.73
N HIS A 600 -8.85 8.70 -8.75
CA HIS A 600 -9.06 7.28 -9.05
C HIS A 600 -7.94 6.41 -8.43
N PRO A 601 -8.13 5.09 -8.28
CA PRO A 601 -7.06 4.15 -7.92
C PRO A 601 -5.89 4.19 -8.91
N VAL A 602 -4.68 3.77 -8.58
CA VAL A 602 -4.21 3.18 -7.31
C VAL A 602 -3.63 4.24 -6.37
N ILE A 603 -3.88 4.08 -5.06
CA ILE A 603 -3.35 4.97 -4.00
C ILE A 603 -1.90 4.59 -3.65
N HIS A 604 -1.68 3.30 -3.41
CA HIS A 604 -0.42 2.71 -2.95
C HIS A 604 -0.08 1.45 -3.77
N SER A 605 1.15 0.93 -3.62
CA SER A 605 1.55 -0.35 -4.19
C SER A 605 0.68 -1.50 -3.68
N GLY A 606 0.27 -2.41 -4.57
CA GLY A 606 -0.65 -3.51 -4.30
C GLY A 606 -2.13 -3.10 -4.20
N CYS A 607 -2.49 -1.83 -4.40
CA CYS A 607 -3.89 -1.39 -4.32
C CYS A 607 -4.73 -2.04 -5.44
N ARG A 608 -5.84 -2.68 -5.06
CA ARG A 608 -6.78 -3.32 -5.99
C ARG A 608 -8.15 -2.62 -6.07
N CYS A 609 -8.30 -1.40 -5.57
CA CYS A 609 -9.59 -0.72 -5.62
C CYS A 609 -10.04 -0.38 -7.05
N LEU A 610 -11.35 -0.16 -7.23
CA LEU A 610 -11.94 0.35 -8.46
C LEU A 610 -12.83 1.57 -8.18
N VAL A 611 -13.03 2.39 -9.21
CA VAL A 611 -14.06 3.43 -9.24
C VAL A 611 -15.10 3.03 -10.27
N VAL A 612 -16.38 3.11 -9.89
CA VAL A 612 -17.52 2.77 -10.75
C VAL A 612 -18.55 3.90 -10.74
N PRO A 613 -19.46 3.98 -11.73
CA PRO A 613 -20.63 4.84 -11.64
C PRO A 613 -21.50 4.43 -10.46
N ALA A 614 -22.03 5.41 -9.73
CA ALA A 614 -22.95 5.15 -8.63
C ALA A 614 -24.22 4.43 -9.15
N PRO A 615 -24.73 3.41 -8.44
CA PRO A 615 -25.98 2.75 -8.81
C PRO A 615 -27.13 3.76 -8.79
N ARG A 616 -28.00 3.68 -9.82
CA ARG A 616 -29.17 4.56 -10.01
C ARG A 616 -30.32 4.17 -9.09
#